data_AF-A0A7C8YM97-F1
#
_entry.id   AF-A0A7C8YM97-F1
#
_cell.length_a   1.000
_cell.length_b   1.000
_cell.length_c   1.000
_cell.angle_alpha   90.00
_cell.angle_beta   90.00
_cell.angle_gamma   90.00
#
_symmetry.space_group_name_H-M   'P 1'
#
loop_
_entity.id
_entity.type
_entity.pdbx_description
1 polymer ?
#
loop_
_entity_poly.entity_id
_entity_poly.type
_entity_poly.pdbx_seq_one_letter_code
_entity_poly.pdbx_strand_id
1 'polypeptide(L)'
;GRRSELAAASAALRLRFYNQDRYCVLSLKRKPSMSGGVSLVEEVEHPLDPLLGRACVADPTQLACLPRPNRVLERLEELGLGRVGLVCIGGFKNVRTVHEWKELRVEVDETLYEFGTCYEVECESEKPLEAKGLIEEIGRA
;
A
#
# COMPACT_ATOMS: atom_id res chain seq x y z
N GLY A 1 -2.95 15.00 -5.98
CA GLY A 1 -3.59 16.09 -5.24
C GLY A 1 -4.83 16.49 -5.98
N ARG A 2 -5.24 17.76 -5.89
CA ARG A 2 -6.44 18.28 -6.57
C ARG A 2 -6.41 18.15 -8.10
N ARG A 3 -5.23 17.92 -8.71
CA ARG A 3 -5.08 17.68 -10.15
C ARG A 3 -4.51 16.30 -10.46
N SER A 4 -4.68 15.33 -9.56
CA SER A 4 -4.26 13.93 -9.76
C SER A 4 -2.77 13.76 -10.11
N GLU A 5 -1.90 14.65 -9.59
CA GLU A 5 -0.48 14.69 -9.93
C GLU A 5 0.27 13.38 -9.61
N LEU A 6 -0.07 12.74 -8.48
CA LEU A 6 0.47 11.42 -8.11
C LEU A 6 0.05 10.34 -9.11
N ALA A 7 -1.24 10.32 -9.48
CA ALA A 7 -1.76 9.34 -10.44
C ALA A 7 -1.13 9.54 -11.83
N ALA A 8 -0.94 10.79 -12.28
CA ALA A 8 -0.24 11.10 -13.52
C ALA A 8 1.23 10.65 -13.51
N ALA A 9 1.85 10.55 -12.34
CA ALA A 9 3.19 10.02 -12.14
C ALA A 9 3.23 8.50 -11.84
N SER A 10 2.11 7.79 -12.07
CA SER A 10 1.92 6.38 -11.73
C SER A 10 2.32 6.07 -10.29
N ALA A 11 1.91 6.94 -9.36
CA ALA A 11 2.25 6.88 -7.95
C ALA A 11 1.00 6.89 -7.06
N ALA A 12 1.05 6.15 -5.96
CA ALA A 12 0.03 6.12 -4.92
C ALA A 12 0.68 6.35 -3.56
N LEU A 13 0.18 7.36 -2.82
CA LEU A 13 0.56 7.62 -1.43
C LEU A 13 -0.55 7.09 -0.53
N ARG A 14 -0.22 6.25 0.44
CA ARG A 14 -1.21 5.55 1.27
C ARG A 14 -0.83 5.62 2.75
N LEU A 15 -1.81 5.91 3.59
CA LEU A 15 -1.74 5.62 5.02
C LEU A 15 -2.51 4.34 5.29
N ARG A 16 -1.86 3.33 5.85
CA ARG A 16 -2.51 2.07 6.28
C ARG A 16 -2.48 1.99 7.80
N PHE A 17 -3.65 1.78 8.38
CA PHE A 17 -3.83 1.58 9.81
C PHE A 17 -4.11 0.10 10.10
N TYR A 18 -3.39 -0.48 11.05
CA TYR A 18 -3.51 -1.88 11.41
C TYR A 18 -4.17 -2.03 12.78
N ASN A 19 -4.98 -3.08 12.93
CA ASN A 19 -5.50 -3.55 14.21
C ASN A 19 -6.17 -2.45 15.05
N GLN A 20 -7.07 -1.67 14.43
CA GLN A 20 -7.76 -0.53 15.06
C GLN A 20 -6.77 0.53 15.56
N ASP A 21 -5.93 1.05 14.66
CA ASP A 21 -4.98 2.14 14.91
C ASP A 21 -3.85 1.81 15.90
N ARG A 22 -3.49 0.53 16.05
CA ARG A 22 -2.29 0.14 16.81
C ARG A 22 -1.00 0.46 16.08
N TYR A 23 -1.02 0.40 14.75
CA TYR A 23 0.12 0.73 13.90
C TYR A 23 -0.34 1.53 12.69
N CYS A 24 0.50 2.43 12.22
CA CYS A 24 0.26 3.17 10.99
C CYS A 24 1.53 3.11 10.13
N VAL A 25 1.35 2.94 8.83
CA VAL A 25 2.43 2.95 7.84
C VAL A 25 2.04 3.94 6.74
N LEU A 26 2.93 4.89 6.48
CA LEU A 26 2.89 5.72 5.29
C LEU A 26 3.68 4.99 4.20
N SER A 27 3.08 4.75 3.04
CA SER A 27 3.75 4.13 1.91
C SER A 27 3.56 4.90 0.61
N LEU A 28 4.61 4.90 -0.22
CA LEU A 28 4.59 5.40 -1.58
C LEU A 28 4.89 4.25 -2.54
N LYS A 29 3.87 3.85 -3.31
CA LYS A 29 3.98 2.86 -4.39
C LYS A 29 4.11 3.57 -5.74
N ARG A 30 5.00 3.13 -6.61
CA ARG A 30 5.24 3.75 -7.92
C ARG A 30 5.49 2.76 -9.03
N LYS A 31 5.15 3.21 -10.25
CA LYS A 31 5.32 2.47 -11.51
C LYS A 31 4.88 1.01 -11.39
N PRO A 32 3.66 0.74 -10.86
CA PRO A 32 3.19 -0.62 -10.76
C PRO A 32 3.09 -1.24 -12.16
N SER A 33 3.50 -2.49 -12.27
CA SER A 33 3.29 -3.32 -13.44
C SER A 33 2.71 -4.65 -12.98
N MET A 34 1.75 -5.17 -13.74
CA MET A 34 1.14 -6.45 -13.45
C MET A 34 0.93 -7.21 -14.75
N SER A 35 1.46 -8.42 -14.83
CA SER A 35 1.32 -9.28 -16.00
C SER A 35 1.29 -10.73 -15.58
N GLY A 36 0.34 -11.49 -16.11
CA GLY A 36 0.21 -12.92 -15.83
C GLY A 36 0.12 -13.25 -14.34
N GLY A 37 -0.51 -12.41 -13.51
CA GLY A 37 -0.65 -12.63 -12.07
C GLY A 37 0.60 -12.31 -11.24
N VAL A 38 1.65 -11.71 -11.82
CA VAL A 38 2.83 -11.24 -11.10
C VAL A 38 2.81 -9.71 -11.05
N SER A 39 2.99 -9.14 -9.85
CA SER A 39 3.08 -7.70 -9.63
C SER A 39 4.52 -7.26 -9.32
N LEU A 40 4.96 -6.17 -9.94
CA LEU A 40 6.19 -5.47 -9.59
C LEU A 40 5.88 -4.00 -9.34
N VAL A 41 6.42 -3.45 -8.25
CA VAL A 41 6.19 -2.06 -7.84
C VAL A 41 7.41 -1.52 -7.09
N GLU A 42 7.75 -0.25 -7.36
CA GLU A 42 8.68 0.48 -6.49
C GLU A 42 7.93 0.87 -5.21
N GLU A 43 8.36 0.39 -4.04
CA GLU A 43 7.72 0.71 -2.76
C GLU A 43 8.72 1.30 -1.76
N VAL A 44 8.31 2.38 -1.10
CA VAL A 44 8.98 2.94 0.07
C VAL A 44 7.95 3.05 1.17
N GLU A 45 8.28 2.49 2.34
CA GLU A 45 7.44 2.55 3.53
C GLU A 45 8.15 3.29 4.67
N HIS A 46 7.36 3.95 5.50
CA HIS A 46 7.81 4.56 6.74
C HIS A 46 6.77 4.35 7.83
N PRO A 47 7.13 3.70 8.96
CA PRO A 47 6.26 3.62 10.12
C PRO A 47 5.90 5.02 10.64
N LEU A 48 4.65 5.21 11.05
CA LEU A 48 4.16 6.48 11.56
C LEU A 48 3.37 6.25 12.85
N ASP A 49 3.40 7.24 13.75
CA ASP A 49 2.47 7.27 14.88
C ASP A 49 1.02 7.28 14.35
N PRO A 50 0.14 6.37 14.81
CA PRO A 50 -1.25 6.33 14.38
C PRO A 50 -2.02 7.65 14.58
N LEU A 51 -1.75 8.39 15.65
CA LEU A 51 -2.38 9.70 15.91
C LEU A 51 -1.96 10.73 14.85
N LEU A 52 -0.68 10.77 14.48
CA LEU A 52 -0.20 11.62 13.39
C LEU A 52 -0.82 11.20 12.06
N GLY A 53 -0.93 9.88 11.81
CA GLY A 53 -1.62 9.36 10.64
C GLY A 53 -3.08 9.82 10.58
N ARG A 54 -3.82 9.75 11.69
CA ARG A 54 -5.21 10.22 11.77
C ARG A 54 -5.33 11.72 11.59
N ALA A 55 -4.41 12.50 12.16
CA ALA A 55 -4.34 13.94 11.92
C ALA A 55 -4.13 14.26 10.43
N CYS A 56 -3.28 13.49 9.73
CA CYS A 56 -3.07 13.63 8.28
C CYS A 56 -4.31 13.25 7.45
N VAL A 57 -5.12 12.28 7.90
CA VAL A 57 -6.38 11.93 7.23
C VAL A 57 -7.40 13.07 7.39
N ALA A 58 -7.51 13.62 8.60
CA ALA A 58 -8.41 14.73 8.91
C ALA A 58 -7.99 16.03 8.20
N ASP A 59 -6.68 16.29 8.15
CA ASP A 59 -6.08 17.44 7.49
C ASP A 59 -4.82 16.99 6.70
N PRO A 60 -4.94 16.75 5.39
CA PRO A 60 -3.82 16.32 4.54
C PRO A 60 -2.64 17.27 4.48
N THR A 61 -2.79 18.52 4.92
CA THR A 61 -1.67 19.47 4.98
C THR A 61 -0.66 19.11 6.07
N GLN A 62 -1.09 18.38 7.10
CA GLN A 62 -0.24 17.90 8.21
C GLN A 62 0.86 16.94 7.75
N LEU A 63 0.72 16.31 6.58
CA LEU A 63 1.77 15.47 6.00
C LEU A 63 3.10 16.22 5.83
N ALA A 64 3.04 17.52 5.52
CA ALA A 64 4.23 18.36 5.37
C ALA A 64 4.94 18.65 6.71
N CYS A 65 4.21 18.52 7.82
CA CYS A 65 4.68 18.79 9.17
C CYS A 65 5.15 17.54 9.92
N LEU A 66 5.13 16.37 9.28
CA LEU A 66 5.57 15.14 9.94
C LEU A 66 7.06 15.21 10.34
N PRO A 67 7.43 14.59 11.48
CA PRO A 67 8.81 14.54 11.94
C PRO A 67 9.75 13.95 10.89
N ARG A 68 10.99 14.44 10.88
CA ARG A 68 12.09 13.95 10.04
C ARG A 68 13.14 13.22 10.89
N PRO A 69 13.88 12.24 10.34
CA PRO A 69 13.87 11.79 8.94
C PRO A 69 12.60 11.01 8.58
N ASN A 70 12.13 11.16 7.34
CA ASN A 70 10.97 10.42 6.83
C ASN A 70 11.20 10.08 5.36
N ARG A 71 11.50 8.80 5.11
CA ARG A 71 11.93 8.30 3.80
C ARG A 71 10.88 8.48 2.70
N VAL A 72 9.60 8.41 3.04
CA VAL A 72 8.52 8.60 2.05
C VAL A 72 8.44 10.07 1.65
N LEU A 73 8.54 10.98 2.60
CA LEU A 73 8.51 12.42 2.32
C LEU A 73 9.76 12.87 1.57
N GLU A 74 10.94 12.39 1.96
CA GLU A 74 12.19 12.59 1.23
C GLU A 74 12.05 12.10 -0.22
N ARG A 75 11.47 10.91 -0.43
CA ARG A 75 11.21 10.38 -1.77
C ARG A 75 10.22 11.22 -2.56
N LEU A 76 9.18 11.78 -1.93
CA LEU A 76 8.25 12.70 -2.60
C LEU A 76 8.95 13.99 -3.05
N GLU A 77 9.86 14.52 -2.23
CA GLU A 77 10.65 15.71 -2.56
C GLU A 77 11.59 15.47 -3.75
N GLU A 78 12.33 14.35 -3.75
CA GLU A 78 13.19 13.93 -4.87
C GLU A 78 12.45 13.85 -6.21
N LEU A 79 11.16 13.50 -6.16
CA LEU A 79 10.31 13.35 -7.34
C LEU A 79 9.62 14.66 -7.74
N GLY A 80 9.84 15.75 -7.02
CA GLY A 80 9.15 17.03 -7.25
C GLY A 80 7.66 17.01 -6.86
N LEU A 81 7.22 16.02 -6.09
CA LEU A 81 5.83 15.80 -5.68
C LEU A 81 5.56 16.29 -4.25
N GLY A 82 6.60 16.65 -3.48
CA GLY A 82 6.49 17.07 -2.07
C GLY A 82 5.75 18.39 -1.83
N ARG A 83 5.52 19.22 -2.87
CA ARG A 83 4.83 20.53 -2.76
C ARG A 83 3.41 20.51 -3.32
N VAL A 84 2.91 19.34 -3.72
CA VAL A 84 1.57 19.20 -4.28
C VAL A 84 0.53 19.35 -3.17
N GLY A 85 -0.52 20.14 -3.41
CA GLY A 85 -1.69 20.19 -2.53
C GLY A 85 -2.39 18.82 -2.50
N LEU A 86 -2.10 18.03 -1.47
CA LEU A 86 -2.68 16.71 -1.26
C LEU A 86 -4.11 16.83 -0.72
N VAL A 87 -4.92 15.84 -1.06
CA VAL A 87 -6.27 15.65 -0.52
C VAL A 87 -6.42 14.17 -0.18
N CYS A 88 -7.18 13.86 0.88
CA CYS A 88 -7.57 12.49 1.17
C CYS A 88 -8.66 12.07 0.18
N ILE A 89 -8.48 10.94 -0.49
CA ILE A 89 -9.42 10.42 -1.49
C ILE A 89 -10.35 9.33 -0.91
N GLY A 90 -10.38 9.17 0.41
CA GLY A 90 -11.08 8.10 1.10
C GLY A 90 -10.20 6.87 1.32
N GLY A 91 -10.84 5.72 1.53
CA GLY A 91 -10.18 4.44 1.80
C GLY A 91 -11.16 3.28 1.86
N PHE A 92 -10.64 2.10 2.17
CA PHE A 92 -11.39 0.86 2.28
C PHE A 92 -10.82 0.00 3.41
N LYS A 93 -11.57 -1.02 3.83
CA LYS A 93 -11.12 -1.98 4.85
C LYS A 93 -10.60 -3.23 4.15
N ASN A 94 -9.57 -3.83 4.73
CA ASN A 94 -9.06 -5.13 4.31
C ASN A 94 -8.80 -5.98 5.56
N VAL A 95 -9.20 -7.24 5.51
CA VAL A 95 -8.84 -8.26 6.48
C VAL A 95 -7.82 -9.18 5.80
N ARG A 96 -6.59 -9.17 6.31
CA ARG A 96 -5.50 -9.99 5.80
C ARG A 96 -5.18 -11.10 6.78
N THR A 97 -5.28 -12.34 6.32
CA THR A 97 -4.77 -13.52 7.03
C THR A 97 -3.49 -14.00 6.36
N VAL A 98 -2.48 -14.31 7.17
CA VAL A 98 -1.16 -14.72 6.69
C VAL A 98 -0.91 -16.17 7.10
N HIS A 99 -0.49 -16.99 6.14
CA HIS A 99 -0.23 -18.40 6.31
C HIS A 99 1.17 -18.75 5.81
N GLU A 100 1.89 -19.58 6.56
CA GLU A 100 3.11 -20.22 6.10
C GLU A 100 2.74 -21.52 5.41
N TRP A 101 3.05 -21.65 4.12
CA TRP A 101 2.71 -22.82 3.31
C TRP A 101 3.79 -23.11 2.27
N LYS A 102 4.36 -24.32 2.30
CA LYS A 102 5.49 -24.71 1.43
C LYS A 102 6.62 -23.66 1.40
N GLU A 103 6.97 -23.12 2.57
CA GLU A 103 7.97 -22.05 2.75
C GLU A 103 7.59 -20.70 2.12
N LEU A 104 6.36 -20.56 1.62
CA LEU A 104 5.79 -19.30 1.16
C LEU A 104 4.98 -18.64 2.27
N ARG A 105 5.13 -17.32 2.39
CA ARG A 105 4.26 -16.48 3.21
C ARG A 105 3.09 -16.01 2.35
N VAL A 106 2.00 -16.76 2.41
CA VAL A 106 0.77 -16.51 1.63
C VAL A 106 -0.15 -15.57 2.40
N GLU A 107 -0.55 -14.49 1.76
CA GLU A 107 -1.49 -13.50 2.27
C GLU A 107 -2.83 -13.70 1.58
N VAL A 108 -3.88 -13.97 2.36
CA VAL A 108 -5.26 -14.07 1.86
C VAL A 108 -6.02 -12.85 2.33
N ASP A 109 -6.56 -12.10 1.37
CA ASP A 109 -7.14 -10.80 1.57
C ASP A 109 -8.65 -10.82 1.31
N GLU A 110 -9.42 -10.35 2.29
CA GLU A 110 -10.81 -9.97 2.14
C GLU A 110 -10.90 -8.44 2.15
N THR A 111 -11.09 -7.87 0.97
CA THR A 111 -11.13 -6.42 0.77
C THR A 111 -12.58 -5.94 0.67
N LEU A 112 -13.00 -5.13 1.64
CA LEU A 112 -14.35 -4.60 1.76
C LEU A 112 -14.40 -3.16 1.22
N TYR A 113 -14.98 -3.02 0.04
CA TYR A 113 -15.37 -1.73 -0.54
C TYR A 113 -16.84 -1.44 -0.23
N GLU A 114 -17.26 -0.18 -0.39
CA GLU A 114 -18.67 0.20 -0.25
C GLU A 114 -19.58 -0.51 -1.27
N PHE A 115 -19.05 -0.79 -2.46
CA PHE A 115 -19.79 -1.40 -3.57
C PHE A 115 -19.67 -2.94 -3.63
N GLY A 116 -18.97 -3.57 -2.69
CA GLY A 116 -18.82 -5.02 -2.66
C GLY A 116 -17.51 -5.51 -2.03
N THR A 117 -17.38 -6.83 -1.96
CA THR A 117 -16.22 -7.51 -1.38
C THR A 117 -15.41 -8.23 -2.46
N CYS A 118 -14.09 -8.05 -2.43
CA CYS A 118 -13.14 -8.79 -3.27
C CYS A 118 -12.28 -9.71 -2.41
N TYR A 119 -11.84 -10.82 -3.00
CA TYR A 119 -10.95 -11.78 -2.36
C TYR A 119 -9.69 -11.96 -3.22
N GLU A 120 -8.53 -11.89 -2.60
CA GLU A 120 -7.23 -11.96 -3.27
C GLU A 120 -6.29 -12.92 -2.52
N VAL A 121 -5.36 -13.54 -3.25
CA VAL A 121 -4.27 -14.35 -2.69
C VAL A 121 -2.96 -13.78 -3.21
N GLU A 122 -2.12 -13.29 -2.31
CA GLU A 122 -0.85 -12.68 -2.61
C GLU A 122 0.30 -13.49 -1.97
N CYS A 123 1.47 -13.44 -2.60
CA CYS A 123 2.70 -13.94 -2.01
C CYS A 123 3.86 -13.09 -2.53
N GLU A 124 4.55 -12.42 -1.61
CA GLU A 124 5.79 -11.72 -1.93
C GLU A 124 6.92 -12.75 -2.06
N SER A 125 7.67 -12.71 -3.17
CA SER A 125 8.73 -13.68 -3.44
C SER A 125 9.75 -13.14 -4.43
N GLU A 126 11.02 -13.46 -4.20
CA GLU A 126 12.11 -13.23 -5.16
C GLU A 126 12.03 -14.17 -6.38
N LYS A 127 11.25 -15.25 -6.27
CA LYS A 127 10.98 -16.23 -7.34
C LYS A 127 9.49 -16.27 -7.69
N PRO A 128 8.93 -15.17 -8.22
CA PRO A 128 7.48 -15.00 -8.35
C PRO A 128 6.81 -16.04 -9.25
N LEU A 129 7.48 -16.53 -10.29
CA LEU A 129 6.92 -17.54 -11.19
C LEU A 129 6.81 -18.93 -10.53
N GLU A 130 7.79 -19.31 -9.72
CA GLU A 130 7.76 -20.56 -8.95
C GLU A 130 6.66 -20.49 -7.86
N ALA A 131 6.63 -19.40 -7.09
CA ALA A 131 5.63 -19.19 -6.05
C ALA A 131 4.21 -19.17 -6.63
N LYS A 132 4.01 -18.47 -7.75
CA LYS A 132 2.73 -18.46 -8.48
C LYS A 132 2.32 -19.86 -8.91
N GLY A 133 3.24 -20.64 -9.49
CA GLY A 133 2.95 -22.01 -9.91
C GLY A 133 2.44 -22.89 -8.76
N LEU A 134 3.08 -22.78 -7.59
CA LEU A 134 2.63 -23.46 -6.37
C LEU A 134 1.24 -23.00 -5.94
N ILE A 135 0.99 -21.68 -5.88
CA ILE A 135 -0.31 -21.14 -5.45
C ILE A 135 -1.44 -21.56 -6.41
N GLU A 136 -1.19 -21.59 -7.72
CA GLU A 136 -2.19 -22.04 -8.69
C GLU A 136 -2.58 -23.52 -8.52
N GLU A 137 -1.74 -24.37 -7.92
CA GLU A 137 -2.10 -25.76 -7.61
C GLU A 137 -3.29 -25.83 -6.64
N ILE A 138 -3.41 -24.88 -5.71
CA ILE A 138 -4.48 -24.82 -4.72
C ILE A 138 -5.85 -24.67 -5.41
N GLY A 139 -5.91 -23.80 -6.43
CA GLY A 139 -7.16 -23.47 -7.13
C GLY A 139 -7.61 -24.49 -8.17
N ARG A 140 -6.85 -25.57 -8.39
CA ARG A 140 -7.17 -26.63 -9.36
C ARG A 140 -7.84 -27.87 -8.73
N ALA A 141 -8.04 -27.87 -7.41
CA ALA A 141 -8.77 -28.93 -6.69
C ALA A 141 -10.28 -28.72 -6.78
#